data_AF-A0A3B9HGZ0-F1
#
_entry.id   AF-A0A3B9HGZ0-F1
#
_cell.length_a   1.000
_cell.length_b   1.000
_cell.length_c   1.000
_cell.angle_alpha   90.00
_cell.angle_beta   90.00
_cell.angle_gamma   90.00
#
_symmetry.space_group_name_H-M   'P 1'
#
loop_
_entity.id
_entity.type
_entity.pdbx_description
1 polymer ?
#
loop_
_entity_poly.entity_id
_entity_poly.type
_entity_poly.pdbx_seq_one_letter_code
_entity_poly.pdbx_strand_id
1 'polypeptide(L)'
;GFADESFSVYDHPKVMIFENRERLSATEIRTEIESEAISRSALNKLEPRSPPKDLMMDEELLLSQRSGGTWSGIINKDSITSRFPVATWLAIIELISLCALPLSFFVFRGLLARGYLLAKILGVLLTCFLAWLLSSLQLMKFEDTTVWVSLGALTLISSSVLYFRRVEILSFLRIRWKRLVILECVFLLAFFSFLLIRMANPDLWHPYRGGEKPMDMAYLNAVLRSSYMPPYDPWFSGGYMNYYYWGQFIVASLIHMSGITTEVAYNLAIPTLFAFTAGAAFTIGSNLVGRTSLNLSSRTKIIPFAAGMSGLIFVCVIGNLDGFFQSFGILSDRIFNGISGGEFDYWRSSRMMPPD
;
A
#
# COMPACT_ATOMS: atom_id res chain seq x y z
N GLY A 1 -28.79 24.35 8.27
CA GLY A 1 -27.98 23.27 7.72
C GLY A 1 -28.85 22.45 6.80
N PHE A 2 -28.82 22.76 5.51
CA PHE A 2 -29.48 21.98 4.45
C PHE A 2 -28.40 21.74 3.39
N ALA A 3 -27.63 20.67 3.58
CA ALA A 3 -26.72 20.11 2.59
C ALA A 3 -26.21 18.78 3.15
N ASP A 4 -27.11 17.82 3.28
CA ASP A 4 -26.73 16.42 3.18
C ASP A 4 -26.92 16.05 1.70
N GLU A 5 -25.82 15.98 0.95
CA GLU A 5 -25.83 15.72 -0.50
C GLU A 5 -26.44 14.36 -0.86
N SER A 6 -26.61 13.49 0.14
CA SER A 6 -27.24 12.17 0.03
C SER A 6 -28.66 12.25 -0.55
N PHE A 7 -29.46 13.27 -0.18
CA PHE A 7 -30.86 13.37 -0.63
C PHE A 7 -31.05 14.00 -2.02
N SER A 8 -30.21 14.96 -2.41
CA SER A 8 -30.38 15.69 -3.68
C SER A 8 -29.71 15.03 -4.88
N VAL A 9 -28.71 14.17 -4.63
CA VAL A 9 -27.93 13.52 -5.69
C VAL A 9 -28.44 12.12 -6.01
N TYR A 10 -28.85 11.33 -4.99
CA TYR A 10 -29.12 9.91 -5.18
C TYR A 10 -30.59 9.53 -5.27
N ASP A 11 -31.45 10.11 -4.43
CA ASP A 11 -32.87 9.74 -4.42
C ASP A 11 -33.64 10.47 -5.54
N HIS A 12 -33.46 11.78 -5.69
CA HIS A 12 -34.16 12.60 -6.70
C HIS A 12 -33.19 13.57 -7.38
N PRO A 13 -32.34 13.09 -8.32
CA PRO A 13 -31.34 13.95 -8.97
C PRO A 13 -32.02 15.13 -9.64
N LYS A 14 -31.63 16.34 -9.24
CA LYS A 14 -32.16 17.57 -9.84
C LYS A 14 -31.77 17.60 -11.32
N VAL A 15 -32.75 17.35 -12.20
CA VAL A 15 -32.56 17.47 -13.64
C VAL A 15 -32.47 18.95 -14.00
N MET A 16 -31.25 19.41 -14.30
CA MET A 16 -31.01 20.76 -14.80
C MET A 16 -30.78 20.68 -16.30
N ILE A 17 -31.68 21.32 -17.06
CA ILE A 17 -31.57 21.46 -18.51
C ILE A 17 -31.09 22.89 -18.78
N PHE A 18 -29.89 23.02 -19.32
CA PHE A 18 -29.32 24.31 -19.69
C PHE A 18 -29.43 24.53 -21.19
N GLU A 19 -29.91 25.70 -21.59
CA GLU A 19 -29.94 26.15 -22.99
C GLU A 19 -28.70 27.02 -23.26
N ASN A 20 -27.84 26.59 -24.19
CA ASN A 20 -26.68 27.38 -24.60
C ASN A 20 -27.13 28.50 -25.56
N ARG A 21 -27.57 29.63 -25.00
CA ARG A 21 -28.11 30.78 -25.74
C ARG A 21 -27.04 31.57 -26.49
N GLU A 22 -25.95 31.90 -25.80
CA GLU A 22 -24.95 32.85 -26.32
C GLU A 22 -23.93 32.18 -27.24
N ARG A 23 -23.76 30.85 -27.15
CA ARG A 23 -22.82 30.07 -27.98
C ARG A 23 -21.41 30.66 -28.02
N LEU A 24 -20.96 31.15 -26.87
CA LEU A 24 -19.66 31.78 -26.69
C LEU A 24 -18.52 30.89 -27.22
N SER A 25 -17.53 31.52 -27.83
CA SER A 25 -16.29 30.85 -28.23
C SER A 25 -15.49 30.39 -27.00
N ALA A 26 -14.63 29.38 -27.19
CA ALA A 26 -13.76 28.88 -26.11
C ALA A 26 -12.89 29.99 -25.50
N THR A 27 -12.49 30.97 -26.31
CA THR A 27 -11.75 32.16 -25.86
C THR A 27 -12.60 33.08 -24.99
N GLU A 28 -13.84 33.37 -25.37
CA GLU A 28 -14.74 34.23 -24.58
C GLU A 28 -15.11 33.57 -23.24
N ILE A 29 -15.42 32.27 -23.25
CA ILE A 29 -15.67 31.49 -22.02
C ILE A 29 -14.47 31.57 -21.09
N ARG A 30 -13.26 31.36 -21.63
CA ARG A 30 -12.02 31.43 -20.85
C ARG A 30 -11.83 32.82 -20.24
N THR A 31 -11.99 33.87 -21.03
CA THR A 31 -11.84 35.26 -20.56
C THR A 31 -12.83 35.59 -19.45
N GLU A 32 -14.10 35.19 -19.58
CA GLU A 32 -15.12 35.44 -18.57
C GLU A 32 -14.77 34.74 -17.24
N ILE A 33 -14.46 33.44 -17.29
CA ILE A 33 -14.09 32.64 -16.11
C ILE A 33 -12.82 33.18 -15.43
N GLU A 34 -11.79 33.49 -16.21
CA GLU A 34 -10.53 34.02 -15.68
C GLU A 34 -10.74 35.41 -15.06
N SER A 35 -11.56 36.27 -15.67
CA SER A 35 -11.84 37.61 -15.15
C SER A 35 -12.51 37.58 -13.77
N GLU A 36 -13.48 36.68 -13.56
CA GLU A 36 -14.11 36.50 -12.26
C GLU A 36 -13.14 35.93 -11.22
N ALA A 37 -12.33 34.95 -11.60
CA ALA A 37 -11.34 34.33 -10.71
C ALA A 37 -10.30 35.35 -10.23
N ILE A 38 -9.82 36.21 -11.12
CA ILE A 38 -8.89 37.30 -10.80
C ILE A 38 -9.55 38.33 -9.87
N SER A 39 -10.81 38.70 -10.14
CA SER A 39 -11.56 39.66 -9.33
C SER A 39 -11.81 39.16 -7.89
N ARG A 40 -12.13 37.88 -7.72
CA ARG A 40 -12.31 37.23 -6.40
C ARG A 40 -10.99 37.06 -5.64
N SER A 41 -9.89 36.77 -6.34
CA SER A 41 -8.53 36.73 -5.77
C SER A 41 -8.12 38.11 -5.23
N ALA A 42 -8.43 39.19 -5.96
CA ALA A 42 -8.14 40.56 -5.55
C ALA A 42 -8.96 41.04 -4.33
N LEU A 43 -10.17 40.51 -4.14
CA LEU A 43 -11.03 40.84 -2.99
C LEU A 43 -10.57 40.14 -1.69
N ASN A 44 -10.02 38.93 -1.79
CA ASN A 44 -9.44 38.20 -0.67
C ASN A 44 -8.01 38.68 -0.39
N LYS A 45 -7.88 39.88 0.19
CA LYS A 45 -6.62 40.41 0.79
C LYS A 45 -6.19 39.63 2.04
N LEU A 46 -6.14 38.31 1.97
CA LEU A 46 -5.25 37.55 2.85
C LEU A 46 -3.89 37.68 2.19
N GLU A 47 -2.94 38.32 2.87
CA GLU A 47 -1.54 38.32 2.43
C GLU A 47 -1.18 36.89 2.01
N PRO A 48 -0.76 36.66 0.75
CA PRO A 48 -0.37 35.33 0.33
C PRO A 48 0.81 34.94 1.21
N ARG A 49 0.60 34.06 2.20
CA ARG A 49 1.69 33.52 3.04
C ARG A 49 2.75 32.78 2.20
N SER A 50 2.49 32.58 0.91
CA SER A 50 3.41 32.21 -0.14
C SER A 50 2.73 32.54 -1.48
N PRO A 51 3.47 32.72 -2.60
CA PRO A 51 2.84 32.68 -3.92
C PRO A 51 2.00 31.40 -4.05
N PRO A 52 0.84 31.42 -4.74
CA PRO A 52 0.09 30.20 -5.01
C PRO A 52 1.07 29.20 -5.62
N LYS A 53 1.26 28.05 -4.95
CA LYS A 53 2.10 26.99 -5.51
C LYS A 53 1.44 26.59 -6.80
N ASP A 54 2.11 26.87 -7.92
CA ASP A 54 1.66 26.41 -9.21
C ASP A 54 1.58 24.89 -9.14
N LEU A 55 0.36 24.36 -9.28
CA LEU A 55 0.11 22.92 -9.32
C LEU A 55 0.32 22.36 -10.72
N MET A 56 0.55 23.24 -11.70
CA MET A 56 0.85 22.85 -13.07
C MET A 56 2.27 22.30 -13.16
N MET A 57 2.42 21.27 -13.97
CA MET A 57 3.73 20.78 -14.38
C MET A 57 4.34 21.76 -15.38
N ASP A 58 5.67 21.88 -15.37
CA ASP A 58 6.38 22.52 -16.47
C ASP A 58 6.19 21.71 -17.78
N GLU A 59 6.49 22.37 -18.91
CA GLU A 59 6.23 21.78 -20.23
C GLU A 59 7.11 20.53 -20.49
N GLU A 60 8.34 20.51 -19.96
CA GLU A 60 9.28 19.40 -20.12
C GLU A 60 8.83 18.15 -19.35
N LEU A 61 8.43 18.31 -18.09
CA LEU A 61 7.86 17.25 -17.26
C LEU A 61 6.54 16.77 -17.86
N LEU A 62 5.68 17.68 -18.32
CA LEU A 62 4.40 17.32 -18.94
C LEU A 62 4.59 16.49 -20.22
N LEU A 63 5.57 16.83 -21.06
CA LEU A 63 5.95 16.01 -22.21
C LEU A 63 6.54 14.66 -21.79
N SER A 64 7.36 14.63 -20.74
CA SER A 64 7.94 13.40 -20.18
C SER A 64 6.88 12.47 -19.58
N GLN A 65 5.84 13.01 -18.93
CA GLN A 65 4.72 12.24 -18.40
C GLN A 65 3.83 11.71 -19.53
N ARG A 66 3.55 12.51 -20.56
CA ARG A 66 2.75 12.10 -21.72
C ARG A 66 3.44 11.05 -22.58
N SER A 67 4.76 11.11 -22.68
CA SER A 67 5.60 10.12 -23.38
C SER A 67 5.97 8.91 -22.52
N GLY A 68 5.50 8.88 -21.26
CA GLY A 68 5.73 7.77 -20.33
C GLY A 68 5.15 6.43 -20.80
N GLY A 69 5.51 5.37 -20.09
CA GLY A 69 5.18 4.00 -20.45
C GLY A 69 3.68 3.76 -20.69
N THR A 70 3.38 2.92 -21.68
CA THR A 70 2.02 2.42 -21.90
C THR A 70 1.73 1.28 -20.92
N TRP A 71 0.45 1.08 -20.60
CA TRP A 71 0.03 -0.01 -19.71
C TRP A 71 0.51 -1.38 -20.20
N SER A 72 0.54 -1.61 -21.52
CA SER A 72 1.06 -2.83 -22.15
C SER A 72 2.58 -3.01 -22.04
N GLY A 73 3.33 -1.93 -21.83
CA GLY A 73 4.78 -2.02 -21.58
C GLY A 73 5.11 -2.44 -20.15
N ILE A 74 4.18 -2.19 -19.21
CA ILE A 74 4.35 -2.49 -17.78
C ILE A 74 3.71 -3.85 -17.44
N ILE A 75 2.52 -4.11 -17.97
CA ILE A 75 1.69 -5.26 -17.63
C ILE A 75 1.57 -6.19 -18.83
N ASN A 76 1.85 -7.47 -18.57
CA ASN A 76 1.69 -8.54 -19.56
C ASN A 76 0.68 -9.56 -19.03
N LYS A 77 -0.53 -9.57 -19.61
CA LYS A 77 -1.61 -10.47 -19.18
C LYS A 77 -1.34 -11.95 -19.48
N ASP A 78 -0.54 -12.23 -20.50
CA ASP A 78 -0.25 -13.59 -20.97
C ASP A 78 1.02 -14.19 -20.33
N SER A 79 1.68 -13.43 -19.46
CA SER A 79 2.89 -13.88 -18.77
C SER A 79 2.60 -14.95 -17.72
N ILE A 80 3.62 -15.73 -17.38
CA ILE A 80 3.54 -16.68 -16.25
C ILE A 80 3.29 -15.96 -14.92
N THR A 81 3.72 -14.70 -14.80
CA THR A 81 3.53 -13.89 -13.59
C THR A 81 2.06 -13.53 -13.39
N SER A 82 1.35 -13.19 -14.46
CA SER A 82 -0.10 -12.96 -14.44
C SER A 82 -0.92 -14.24 -14.27
N ARG A 83 -0.38 -15.40 -14.70
CA ARG A 83 -1.01 -16.72 -14.48
C ARG A 83 -0.95 -17.17 -13.02
N PHE A 84 0.13 -16.84 -12.30
CA PHE A 84 0.32 -17.20 -10.89
C PHE A 84 0.61 -15.98 -10.01
N PRO A 85 -0.32 -15.00 -9.94
CA PRO A 85 -0.03 -13.67 -9.40
C PRO A 85 0.30 -13.71 -7.90
N VAL A 86 -0.37 -14.57 -7.13
CA VAL A 86 -0.10 -14.75 -5.69
C VAL A 86 1.32 -15.26 -5.46
N ALA A 87 1.74 -16.28 -6.23
CA ALA A 87 3.05 -16.89 -6.09
C ALA A 87 4.16 -15.94 -6.53
N THR A 88 3.99 -15.24 -7.66
CA THR A 88 4.95 -14.22 -8.12
C THR A 88 5.08 -13.08 -7.14
N TRP A 89 3.97 -12.58 -6.61
CA TRP A 89 3.97 -11.48 -5.63
C TRP A 89 4.75 -11.84 -4.36
N LEU A 90 4.47 -13.01 -3.79
CA LEU A 90 5.22 -13.53 -2.64
C LEU A 90 6.70 -13.75 -2.98
N ALA A 91 7.01 -14.30 -4.16
CA ALA A 91 8.40 -14.51 -4.58
C ALA A 91 9.19 -13.19 -4.67
N ILE A 92 8.56 -12.10 -5.13
CA ILE A 92 9.19 -10.78 -5.17
C ILE A 92 9.41 -10.23 -3.75
N ILE A 93 8.44 -10.34 -2.86
CA ILE A 93 8.59 -9.92 -1.46
C ILE A 93 9.71 -10.71 -0.78
N GLU A 94 9.76 -12.03 -0.97
CA GLU A 94 10.82 -12.89 -0.43
C GLU A 94 12.18 -12.55 -1.02
N LEU A 95 12.26 -12.32 -2.33
CA LEU A 95 13.50 -11.91 -2.99
C LEU A 95 14.04 -10.60 -2.39
N ILE A 96 13.19 -9.58 -2.29
CA ILE A 96 13.55 -8.29 -1.69
C ILE A 96 13.99 -8.48 -0.24
N SER A 97 13.26 -9.30 0.53
CA SER A 97 13.60 -9.62 1.92
C SER A 97 14.95 -10.31 2.05
N LEU A 98 15.27 -11.26 1.17
CA LEU A 98 16.54 -11.97 1.16
C LEU A 98 17.71 -11.04 0.83
N CYS A 99 17.53 -10.16 -0.16
CA CYS A 99 18.50 -9.11 -0.49
C CYS A 99 18.75 -8.19 0.71
N ALA A 100 17.72 -7.83 1.47
CA ALA A 100 17.83 -6.97 2.65
C ALA A 100 18.25 -7.71 3.94
N LEU A 101 18.29 -9.05 3.93
CA LEU A 101 18.41 -9.84 5.15
C LEU A 101 19.73 -9.61 5.93
N PRO A 102 20.92 -9.59 5.29
CA PRO A 102 22.16 -9.24 6.00
C PRO A 102 22.11 -7.86 6.65
N LEU A 103 21.58 -6.86 5.94
CA LEU A 103 21.41 -5.51 6.45
C LEU A 103 20.45 -5.48 7.66
N SER A 104 19.32 -6.18 7.56
CA SER A 104 18.38 -6.35 8.67
C SER A 104 19.06 -6.97 9.89
N PHE A 105 19.88 -8.00 9.68
CA PHE A 105 20.59 -8.67 10.78
C PHE A 105 21.60 -7.77 11.48
N PHE A 106 22.15 -6.80 10.76
CA PHE A 106 23.05 -5.79 11.31
C PHE A 106 22.28 -4.70 12.06
N VAL A 107 21.27 -4.10 11.44
CA VAL A 107 20.46 -3.00 12.03
C VAL A 107 19.71 -3.51 13.27
N PHE A 108 19.07 -4.66 13.17
CA PHE A 108 18.24 -5.25 14.23
C PHE A 108 18.98 -6.31 15.05
N ARG A 109 20.31 -6.26 15.11
CA ARG A 109 21.16 -7.20 15.88
C ARG A 109 20.75 -7.36 17.35
N GLY A 110 20.12 -6.34 17.93
CA GLY A 110 19.64 -6.33 19.30
C GLY A 110 18.30 -7.04 19.54
N LEU A 111 17.65 -7.54 18.48
CA LEU A 111 16.38 -8.28 18.54
C LEU A 111 16.62 -9.80 18.51
N LEU A 112 15.74 -10.56 19.16
CA LEU A 112 15.83 -12.03 19.31
C LEU A 112 16.02 -12.79 17.99
N ALA A 113 15.35 -12.35 16.93
CA ALA A 113 15.39 -12.94 15.59
C ALA A 113 16.14 -12.07 14.58
N ARG A 114 16.94 -11.11 15.06
CA ARG A 114 17.71 -10.17 14.22
C ARG A 114 16.87 -9.45 13.15
N GLY A 115 15.60 -9.18 13.47
CA GLY A 115 14.66 -8.52 12.57
C GLY A 115 14.25 -9.36 11.35
N TYR A 116 14.31 -10.69 11.37
CA TYR A 116 13.95 -11.53 10.21
C TYR A 116 12.61 -11.14 9.54
N LEU A 117 11.53 -10.95 10.31
CA LEU A 117 10.24 -10.50 9.78
C LEU A 117 10.25 -9.03 9.32
N LEU A 118 11.05 -8.19 9.98
CA LEU A 118 11.24 -6.79 9.61
C LEU A 118 12.08 -6.64 8.33
N ALA A 119 12.85 -7.65 7.93
CA ALA A 119 13.66 -7.62 6.71
C ALA A 119 12.79 -7.43 5.46
N LYS A 120 11.60 -8.02 5.44
CA LYS A 120 10.60 -7.85 4.37
C LYS A 120 10.18 -6.38 4.24
N ILE A 121 9.86 -5.75 5.36
CA ILE A 121 9.44 -4.33 5.44
C ILE A 121 10.61 -3.42 5.06
N LEU A 122 11.77 -3.63 5.69
CA LEU A 122 12.97 -2.84 5.45
C LEU A 122 13.40 -2.92 3.98
N GLY A 123 13.41 -4.12 3.41
CA GLY A 123 13.80 -4.34 2.02
C GLY A 123 12.86 -3.64 1.05
N VAL A 124 11.55 -3.77 1.23
CA VAL A 124 10.56 -3.08 0.39
C VAL A 124 10.69 -1.57 0.51
N LEU A 125 10.77 -1.04 1.74
CA LEU A 125 10.90 0.40 1.97
C LEU A 125 12.17 0.97 1.35
N LEU A 126 13.34 0.34 1.56
CA LEU A 126 14.60 0.84 1.03
C LEU A 126 14.66 0.74 -0.50
N THR A 127 14.20 -0.39 -1.06
CA THR A 127 14.16 -0.57 -2.52
C THR A 127 13.28 0.48 -3.18
N CYS A 128 12.06 0.66 -2.67
CA CYS A 128 11.15 1.65 -3.22
C CYS A 128 11.69 3.07 -2.99
N PHE A 129 12.22 3.37 -1.80
CA PHE A 129 12.75 4.71 -1.49
C PHE A 129 13.89 5.11 -2.43
N LEU A 130 14.81 4.19 -2.75
CA LEU A 130 15.86 4.42 -3.73
C LEU A 130 15.28 4.66 -5.13
N ALA A 131 14.31 3.85 -5.56
CA ALA A 131 13.66 4.03 -6.87
C ALA A 131 12.93 5.37 -6.97
N TRP A 132 12.27 5.78 -5.89
CA TRP A 132 11.62 7.07 -5.77
C TRP A 132 12.60 8.22 -5.79
N LEU A 133 13.72 8.10 -5.08
CA LEU A 133 14.75 9.13 -5.07
C LEU A 133 15.33 9.33 -6.48
N LEU A 134 15.64 8.24 -7.19
CA LEU A 134 16.12 8.30 -8.58
C LEU A 134 15.09 8.95 -9.51
N SER A 135 13.80 8.61 -9.33
CA SER A 135 12.71 9.13 -10.17
C SER A 135 12.30 10.57 -9.81
N SER A 136 12.41 10.96 -8.54
CA SER A 136 12.07 12.30 -8.06
C SER A 136 13.18 13.30 -8.38
N LEU A 137 14.43 12.86 -8.45
CA LEU A 137 15.57 13.65 -8.92
C LEU A 137 15.71 13.62 -10.45
N GLN A 138 14.79 12.97 -11.16
CA GLN A 138 14.80 12.79 -12.62
C GLN A 138 16.08 12.12 -13.17
N LEU A 139 16.78 11.34 -12.35
CA LEU A 139 18.00 10.62 -12.74
C LEU A 139 17.67 9.38 -13.59
N MET A 140 16.55 8.73 -13.30
CA MET A 140 16.02 7.59 -14.06
C MET A 140 14.50 7.68 -14.12
N LYS A 141 13.91 7.22 -15.23
CA LYS A 141 12.45 7.11 -15.35
C LYS A 141 11.93 6.02 -14.41
N PHE A 142 10.74 6.20 -13.85
CA PHE A 142 10.09 5.20 -13.02
C PHE A 142 9.56 4.04 -13.86
N GLU A 143 10.42 3.05 -14.05
CA GLU A 143 10.19 1.82 -14.80
C GLU A 143 10.72 0.62 -14.00
N ASP A 144 10.46 -0.59 -14.49
CA ASP A 144 10.97 -1.84 -13.91
C ASP A 144 12.48 -1.82 -13.70
N THR A 145 13.24 -1.32 -14.68
CA THR A 145 14.70 -1.18 -14.63
C THR A 145 15.16 -0.37 -13.41
N THR A 146 14.50 0.75 -13.11
CA THR A 146 14.84 1.62 -11.97
C THR A 146 14.59 0.92 -10.64
N VAL A 147 13.51 0.15 -10.53
CA VAL A 147 13.22 -0.63 -9.32
C VAL A 147 14.23 -1.76 -9.13
N TRP A 148 14.60 -2.48 -10.21
CA TRP A 148 15.63 -3.52 -10.17
C TRP A 148 17.04 -2.98 -9.87
N VAL A 149 17.41 -1.83 -10.44
CA VAL A 149 18.67 -1.12 -10.10
C VAL A 149 18.70 -0.73 -8.63
N SER A 150 17.57 -0.23 -8.11
CA SER A 150 17.44 0.12 -6.69
C SER A 150 17.59 -1.09 -5.76
N LEU A 151 17.01 -2.23 -6.13
CA LEU A 151 17.22 -3.49 -5.42
C LEU A 151 18.68 -3.95 -5.52
N GLY A 152 19.33 -3.78 -6.69
CA GLY A 152 20.74 -4.06 -6.90
C GLY A 152 21.65 -3.23 -5.98
N ALA A 153 21.38 -1.93 -5.87
CA ALA A 153 22.10 -1.03 -4.96
C ALA A 153 21.92 -1.44 -3.49
N LEU A 154 20.69 -1.77 -3.07
CA LEU A 154 20.42 -2.31 -1.74
C LEU A 154 21.20 -3.62 -1.49
N THR A 155 21.18 -4.51 -2.48
CA THR A 155 21.87 -5.81 -2.42
C THR A 155 23.37 -5.64 -2.29
N LEU A 156 23.97 -4.65 -2.95
CA LEU A 156 25.40 -4.33 -2.84
C LEU A 156 25.77 -3.88 -1.42
N ILE A 157 24.97 -2.98 -0.83
CA ILE A 157 25.16 -2.51 0.55
C ILE A 157 25.00 -3.68 1.53
N SER A 158 23.94 -4.47 1.37
CA SER A 158 23.64 -5.63 2.20
C SER A 158 24.71 -6.73 2.08
N SER A 159 25.22 -6.98 0.88
CA SER A 159 26.30 -7.95 0.64
C SER A 159 27.61 -7.51 1.26
N SER A 160 27.87 -6.20 1.33
CA SER A 160 29.04 -5.65 2.03
C SER A 160 28.96 -5.98 3.53
N VAL A 161 27.78 -5.82 4.15
CA VAL A 161 27.53 -6.26 5.53
C VAL A 161 27.75 -7.76 5.68
N LEU A 162 27.23 -8.56 4.74
CA LEU A 162 27.42 -10.01 4.74
C LEU A 162 28.90 -10.39 4.68
N TYR A 163 29.69 -9.74 3.82
CA TYR A 163 31.13 -10.02 3.68
C TYR A 163 31.88 -9.84 5.01
N PHE A 164 31.68 -8.70 5.69
CA PHE A 164 32.35 -8.41 6.96
C PHE A 164 31.81 -9.21 8.15
N ARG A 165 30.55 -9.68 8.10
CA ARG A 165 29.87 -10.38 9.21
C ARG A 165 29.47 -11.81 8.89
N ARG A 166 30.05 -12.42 7.84
CA ARG A 166 29.63 -13.73 7.30
C ARG A 166 29.58 -14.84 8.33
N VAL A 167 30.60 -14.93 9.20
CA VAL A 167 30.70 -15.99 10.21
C VAL A 167 29.55 -15.87 11.21
N GLU A 168 29.26 -14.65 11.65
CA GLU A 168 28.19 -14.35 12.60
C GLU A 168 26.80 -14.60 11.99
N ILE A 169 26.56 -14.14 10.77
CA ILE A 169 25.28 -14.27 10.08
C ILE A 169 25.01 -15.74 9.73
N LEU A 170 25.95 -16.43 9.09
CA LEU A 170 25.77 -17.82 8.66
C LEU A 170 25.65 -18.77 9.86
N SER A 171 26.40 -18.55 10.94
CA SER A 171 26.25 -19.33 12.17
C SER A 171 24.87 -19.11 12.80
N PHE A 172 24.37 -17.86 12.85
CA PHE A 172 23.03 -17.58 13.34
C PHE A 172 21.96 -18.29 12.51
N LEU A 173 22.02 -18.19 11.18
CA LEU A 173 21.10 -18.90 10.28
C LEU A 173 21.13 -20.41 10.52
N ARG A 174 22.32 -21.01 10.58
CA ARG A 174 22.50 -22.46 10.79
C ARG A 174 21.97 -22.92 12.15
N ILE A 175 22.14 -22.13 13.20
CA ILE A 175 21.70 -22.50 14.56
C ILE A 175 20.20 -22.26 14.74
N ARG A 176 19.63 -21.24 14.07
CA ARG A 176 18.25 -20.78 14.30
C ARG A 176 17.28 -21.07 13.15
N TRP A 177 17.68 -21.78 12.09
CA TRP A 177 16.85 -21.99 10.89
C TRP A 177 15.43 -22.46 11.19
N LYS A 178 15.24 -23.41 12.12
CA LYS A 178 13.89 -23.89 12.52
C LYS A 178 13.00 -22.78 13.04
N ARG A 179 13.57 -21.83 13.79
CA ARG A 179 12.84 -20.66 14.28
C ARG A 179 12.51 -19.69 13.16
N LEU A 180 13.44 -19.49 12.23
CA LEU A 180 13.20 -18.62 11.07
C LEU A 180 12.08 -19.18 10.19
N VAL A 181 12.04 -20.50 9.97
CA VAL A 181 10.93 -21.17 9.28
C VAL A 181 9.61 -20.96 10.02
N ILE A 182 9.58 -21.05 11.35
CA ILE A 182 8.35 -20.77 12.12
C ILE A 182 7.90 -19.31 11.92
N LEU A 183 8.83 -18.35 11.93
CA LEU A 183 8.50 -16.94 11.68
C LEU A 183 7.95 -16.76 10.26
N GLU A 184 8.56 -17.44 9.29
CA GLU A 184 8.08 -17.44 7.91
C GLU A 184 6.65 -18.00 7.81
N CYS A 185 6.36 -19.10 8.51
CA CYS A 185 5.00 -19.61 8.61
C CYS A 185 4.03 -18.60 9.24
N VAL A 186 4.46 -17.81 10.24
CA VAL A 186 3.61 -16.75 10.83
C VAL A 186 3.30 -15.67 9.80
N PHE A 187 4.30 -15.24 9.00
CA PHE A 187 4.09 -14.27 7.92
C PHE A 187 3.14 -14.81 6.85
N LEU A 188 3.41 -16.02 6.33
CA LEU A 188 2.60 -16.63 5.29
C LEU A 188 1.17 -16.90 5.78
N LEU A 189 0.99 -17.37 7.01
CA LEU A 189 -0.33 -17.59 7.59
C LEU A 189 -1.11 -16.27 7.71
N ALA A 190 -0.47 -15.19 8.15
CA ALA A 190 -1.10 -13.87 8.20
C ALA A 190 -1.49 -13.38 6.80
N PHE A 191 -0.59 -13.52 5.82
CA PHE A 191 -0.86 -13.15 4.43
C PHE A 191 -2.02 -13.95 3.84
N PHE A 192 -1.98 -15.28 3.90
CA PHE A 192 -3.02 -16.14 3.32
C PHE A 192 -4.35 -16.00 4.04
N SER A 193 -4.36 -15.83 5.36
CA SER A 193 -5.61 -15.59 6.11
C SER A 193 -6.29 -14.31 5.63
N PHE A 194 -5.53 -13.22 5.46
CA PHE A 194 -6.10 -11.96 4.99
C PHE A 194 -6.42 -11.99 3.49
N LEU A 195 -5.67 -12.76 2.69
CA LEU A 195 -6.00 -13.00 1.29
C LEU A 195 -7.35 -13.71 1.15
N LEU A 196 -7.63 -14.73 1.97
CA LEU A 196 -8.93 -15.42 1.97
C LEU A 196 -10.07 -14.47 2.32
N ILE A 197 -9.87 -13.55 3.28
CA ILE A 197 -10.84 -12.48 3.58
C ILE A 197 -11.04 -11.57 2.37
N ARG A 198 -9.94 -11.13 1.73
CA ARG A 198 -10.02 -10.26 0.55
C ARG A 198 -10.71 -10.94 -0.64
N MET A 199 -10.50 -12.25 -0.82
CA MET A 199 -11.15 -13.04 -1.86
C MET A 199 -12.67 -13.16 -1.69
N ALA A 200 -13.20 -12.98 -0.47
CA ALA A 200 -14.64 -13.01 -0.23
C ALA A 200 -15.35 -11.76 -0.75
N ASN A 201 -14.63 -10.64 -0.90
CA ASN A 201 -15.15 -9.41 -1.47
C ASN A 201 -14.00 -8.69 -2.20
N PRO A 202 -13.58 -9.14 -3.39
CA PRO A 202 -12.40 -8.62 -4.11
C PRO A 202 -12.68 -7.31 -4.85
N ASP A 203 -13.96 -6.95 -5.01
CA ASP A 203 -14.41 -5.87 -5.88
C ASP A 203 -13.79 -4.52 -5.52
N LEU A 204 -13.43 -3.78 -6.58
CA LEU A 204 -12.80 -2.46 -6.52
C LEU A 204 -13.81 -1.33 -6.78
N TRP A 205 -15.08 -1.69 -6.83
CA TRP A 205 -16.22 -0.81 -6.97
C TRP A 205 -17.38 -1.40 -6.17
N HIS A 206 -18.30 -0.55 -5.76
CA HIS A 206 -19.51 -0.98 -5.09
C HIS A 206 -20.73 -0.28 -5.72
N PRO A 207 -21.63 -1.01 -6.41
CA PRO A 207 -22.63 -0.43 -7.30
C PRO A 207 -23.56 0.60 -6.66
N TYR A 208 -23.91 0.41 -5.39
CA TYR A 208 -24.95 1.19 -4.70
C TYR A 208 -24.41 2.17 -3.66
N ARG A 209 -23.16 2.01 -3.22
CA ARG A 209 -22.54 2.90 -2.20
C ARG A 209 -21.45 3.79 -2.77
N GLY A 210 -21.03 3.54 -4.01
CA GLY A 210 -19.78 4.10 -4.52
C GLY A 210 -18.63 3.76 -3.57
N GLY A 211 -17.63 4.64 -3.50
CA GLY A 211 -16.56 4.57 -2.50
C GLY A 211 -15.24 5.13 -3.00
N GLU A 212 -14.22 5.09 -2.15
CA GLU A 212 -12.89 5.65 -2.46
C GLU A 212 -12.02 4.72 -3.32
N LYS A 213 -12.39 3.44 -3.49
CA LYS A 213 -11.59 2.47 -4.25
C LYS A 213 -11.31 2.88 -5.72
N PRO A 214 -12.23 3.49 -6.49
CA PRO A 214 -11.92 4.01 -7.82
C PRO A 214 -10.94 5.19 -7.78
N MET A 215 -11.03 6.04 -6.75
CA MET A 215 -10.08 7.14 -6.54
C MET A 215 -8.70 6.57 -6.25
N ASP A 216 -8.60 5.57 -5.35
CA ASP A 216 -7.35 4.85 -5.10
C ASP A 216 -6.78 4.22 -6.36
N MET A 217 -7.64 3.60 -7.18
CA MET A 217 -7.24 2.97 -8.45
C MET A 217 -6.76 4.01 -9.46
N ALA A 218 -7.40 5.18 -9.52
CA ALA A 218 -6.97 6.29 -10.36
C ALA A 218 -5.59 6.79 -9.92
N TYR A 219 -5.36 6.98 -8.62
CA TYR A 219 -4.06 7.38 -8.07
C TYR A 219 -2.98 6.33 -8.26
N LEU A 220 -3.28 5.05 -8.02
CA LEU A 220 -2.33 3.96 -8.25
C LEU A 220 -1.92 3.89 -9.72
N ASN A 221 -2.88 3.98 -10.65
CA ASN A 221 -2.57 4.02 -12.08
C ASN A 221 -1.85 5.30 -12.49
N ALA A 222 -2.14 6.44 -11.86
CA ALA A 222 -1.42 7.69 -12.12
C ALA A 222 0.05 7.57 -11.73
N VAL A 223 0.33 7.06 -10.54
CA VAL A 223 1.69 6.79 -10.05
C VAL A 223 2.39 5.76 -10.94
N LEU A 224 1.72 4.65 -11.24
CA LEU A 224 2.27 3.55 -12.05
C LEU A 224 2.71 4.02 -13.44
N ARG A 225 1.95 4.91 -14.06
CA ARG A 225 2.21 5.42 -15.42
C ARG A 225 3.12 6.65 -15.46
N SER A 226 3.41 7.27 -14.33
CA SER A 226 4.21 8.48 -14.30
C SER A 226 5.69 8.15 -14.50
N SER A 227 6.35 8.83 -15.43
CA SER A 227 7.78 8.68 -15.72
C SER A 227 8.65 9.22 -14.58
N TYR A 228 8.21 10.27 -13.91
CA TYR A 228 8.95 10.92 -12.82
C TYR A 228 8.01 11.30 -11.69
N MET A 229 8.60 11.63 -10.53
CA MET A 229 7.86 12.00 -9.32
C MET A 229 8.05 13.50 -9.03
N PRO A 230 7.00 14.23 -8.59
CA PRO A 230 5.63 13.77 -8.31
C PRO A 230 4.86 13.34 -9.57
N PRO A 231 3.89 12.41 -9.42
CA PRO A 231 3.11 11.90 -10.55
C PRO A 231 2.11 12.93 -11.06
N TYR A 232 1.56 12.71 -12.25
CA TYR A 232 0.46 13.54 -12.76
C TYR A 232 -0.81 13.34 -11.92
N ASP A 233 -1.65 14.37 -11.85
CA ASP A 233 -2.96 14.28 -11.20
C ASP A 233 -4.01 13.72 -12.21
N PRO A 234 -4.68 12.60 -11.92
CA PRO A 234 -5.69 12.06 -12.83
C PRO A 234 -6.98 12.92 -12.92
N TRP A 235 -7.17 13.87 -11.99
CA TRP A 235 -8.35 14.75 -11.91
C TRP A 235 -8.04 16.20 -12.28
N PHE A 236 -6.75 16.58 -12.40
CA PHE A 236 -6.35 17.95 -12.74
C PHE A 236 -5.40 17.96 -13.94
N SER A 237 -5.96 18.18 -15.13
CA SER A 237 -5.25 18.11 -16.41
C SER A 237 -4.03 19.04 -16.45
N GLY A 238 -2.85 18.46 -16.63
CA GLY A 238 -1.58 19.19 -16.71
C GLY A 238 -0.96 19.52 -15.35
N GLY A 239 -1.65 19.19 -14.25
CA GLY A 239 -1.11 19.33 -12.90
C GLY A 239 -0.46 18.07 -12.35
N TYR A 240 0.39 18.25 -11.34
CA TYR A 240 0.91 17.15 -10.54
C TYR A 240 0.00 16.85 -9.34
N MET A 241 0.02 15.60 -8.89
CA MET A 241 -0.83 15.14 -7.80
C MET A 241 -0.39 15.74 -6.46
N ASN A 242 -1.23 16.61 -5.89
CA ASN A 242 -1.00 17.22 -4.58
C ASN A 242 -1.66 16.39 -3.46
N TYR A 243 -1.36 15.09 -3.44
CA TYR A 243 -1.84 14.14 -2.44
C TYR A 243 -0.71 13.19 -2.03
N TYR A 244 -0.80 12.60 -0.84
CA TYR A 244 0.21 11.64 -0.39
C TYR A 244 0.15 10.36 -1.23
N TYR A 245 1.18 10.12 -2.04
CA TYR A 245 1.20 9.04 -3.03
C TYR A 245 2.21 7.93 -2.72
N TRP A 246 2.99 8.06 -1.63
CA TRP A 246 4.09 7.14 -1.35
C TRP A 246 3.65 5.69 -1.17
N GLY A 247 2.52 5.47 -0.49
CA GLY A 247 1.93 4.13 -0.37
C GLY A 247 1.59 3.53 -1.73
N GLN A 248 1.03 4.34 -2.64
CA GLN A 248 0.74 3.93 -4.01
C GLN A 248 2.03 3.66 -4.81
N PHE A 249 3.09 4.43 -4.58
CA PHE A 249 4.39 4.22 -5.21
C PHE A 249 5.03 2.88 -4.82
N ILE A 250 4.91 2.47 -3.55
CA ILE A 250 5.39 1.15 -3.11
C ILE A 250 4.66 0.05 -3.88
N VAL A 251 3.32 0.13 -3.96
CA VAL A 251 2.52 -0.86 -4.70
C VAL A 251 2.85 -0.83 -6.19
N ALA A 252 2.98 0.35 -6.80
CA ALA A 252 3.37 0.52 -8.19
C ALA A 252 4.77 -0.05 -8.49
N SER A 253 5.71 0.07 -7.56
CA SER A 253 7.05 -0.52 -7.70
C SER A 253 6.98 -2.06 -7.74
N LEU A 254 6.13 -2.66 -6.90
CA LEU A 254 5.89 -4.10 -6.93
C LEU A 254 5.15 -4.54 -8.20
N ILE A 255 4.27 -3.70 -8.76
CA ILE A 255 3.66 -3.93 -10.07
C ILE A 255 4.73 -3.93 -11.16
N HIS A 256 5.60 -2.92 -11.23
CA HIS A 256 6.71 -2.86 -12.20
C HIS A 256 7.62 -4.08 -12.12
N MET A 257 7.92 -4.59 -10.92
CA MET A 257 8.73 -5.81 -10.77
C MET A 257 7.99 -7.10 -11.18
N SER A 258 6.66 -7.15 -11.03
CA SER A 258 5.87 -8.37 -11.21
C SER A 258 5.18 -8.48 -12.58
N GLY A 259 4.91 -7.34 -13.21
CA GLY A 259 4.07 -7.24 -14.40
C GLY A 259 2.61 -7.65 -14.18
N ILE A 260 2.16 -7.79 -12.92
CA ILE A 260 0.78 -8.18 -12.57
C ILE A 260 -0.15 -6.98 -12.78
N THR A 261 -1.36 -7.24 -13.27
CA THR A 261 -2.40 -6.22 -13.47
C THR A 261 -2.71 -5.45 -12.19
N THR A 262 -2.93 -4.13 -12.30
CA THR A 262 -3.19 -3.22 -11.16
C THR A 262 -4.31 -3.71 -10.24
N GLU A 263 -5.39 -4.24 -10.79
CA GLU A 263 -6.55 -4.74 -10.05
C GLU A 263 -6.22 -5.93 -9.13
N VAL A 264 -5.38 -6.85 -9.61
CA VAL A 264 -4.92 -8.00 -8.83
C VAL A 264 -3.87 -7.55 -7.82
N ALA A 265 -2.91 -6.72 -8.22
CA ALA A 265 -1.87 -6.21 -7.33
C ALA A 265 -2.45 -5.40 -6.16
N TYR A 266 -3.48 -4.58 -6.39
CA TYR A 266 -4.21 -3.88 -5.33
C TYR A 266 -4.79 -4.87 -4.31
N ASN A 267 -5.39 -5.97 -4.79
CA ASN A 267 -5.92 -7.03 -3.95
C ASN A 267 -4.83 -7.79 -3.15
N LEU A 268 -3.61 -7.90 -3.68
CA LEU A 268 -2.47 -8.54 -3.02
C LEU A 268 -1.70 -7.60 -2.07
N ALA A 269 -1.73 -6.29 -2.32
CA ALA A 269 -1.09 -5.30 -1.46
C ALA A 269 -1.70 -5.28 -0.06
N ILE A 270 -3.03 -5.39 0.06
CA ILE A 270 -3.71 -5.39 1.36
C ILE A 270 -3.26 -6.54 2.29
N PRO A 271 -3.31 -7.82 1.88
CA PRO A 271 -2.79 -8.91 2.72
C PRO A 271 -1.28 -8.81 2.98
N THR A 272 -0.49 -8.22 2.06
CA THR A 272 0.92 -7.91 2.34
C THR A 272 1.08 -6.91 3.47
N LEU A 273 0.33 -5.79 3.45
CA LEU A 273 0.36 -4.79 4.51
C LEU A 273 -0.09 -5.39 5.84
N PHE A 274 -1.12 -6.23 5.84
CA PHE A 274 -1.56 -6.98 7.02
C PHE A 274 -0.44 -7.89 7.56
N ALA A 275 0.19 -8.69 6.69
CA ALA A 275 1.27 -9.59 7.09
C ALA A 275 2.52 -8.85 7.59
N PHE A 276 2.84 -7.68 7.03
CA PHE A 276 3.88 -6.80 7.54
C PHE A 276 3.56 -6.29 8.94
N THR A 277 2.35 -5.79 9.16
CA THR A 277 1.89 -5.34 10.48
C THR A 277 1.92 -6.48 11.51
N ALA A 278 1.41 -7.66 11.13
CA ALA A 278 1.43 -8.86 11.95
C ALA A 278 2.86 -9.27 12.33
N GLY A 279 3.79 -9.28 11.36
CA GLY A 279 5.19 -9.61 11.59
C GLY A 279 5.93 -8.58 12.46
N ALA A 280 5.61 -7.30 12.30
CA ALA A 280 6.14 -6.22 13.14
C ALA A 280 5.61 -6.33 14.59
N ALA A 281 4.30 -6.49 14.77
CA ALA A 281 3.67 -6.67 16.08
C ALA A 281 4.21 -7.92 16.80
N PHE A 282 4.36 -9.03 16.09
CA PHE A 282 4.99 -10.24 16.62
C PHE A 282 6.43 -9.99 17.07
N THR A 283 7.21 -9.29 16.24
CA THR A 283 8.60 -8.96 16.55
C THR A 283 8.69 -8.07 17.79
N ILE A 284 7.85 -7.05 17.92
CA ILE A 284 7.82 -6.18 19.11
C ILE A 284 7.42 -6.99 20.35
N GLY A 285 6.28 -7.69 20.31
CA GLY A 285 5.76 -8.45 21.45
C GLY A 285 6.74 -9.51 21.96
N SER A 286 7.40 -10.23 21.05
CA SER A 286 8.41 -11.23 21.44
C SER A 286 9.66 -10.63 22.07
N ASN A 287 10.07 -9.43 21.65
CA ASN A 287 11.26 -8.77 22.17
C ASN A 287 11.04 -8.05 23.51
N LEU A 288 9.80 -7.65 23.82
CA LEU A 288 9.46 -7.05 25.13
C LEU A 288 9.74 -8.01 26.29
N VAL A 289 9.47 -9.31 26.11
CA VAL A 289 9.71 -10.32 27.16
C VAL A 289 11.06 -11.04 26.97
N GLY A 290 11.64 -10.94 25.78
CA GLY A 290 12.87 -11.64 25.39
C GLY A 290 14.12 -11.26 26.16
N ARG A 291 14.26 -9.99 26.56
CA ARG A 291 15.47 -9.49 27.27
C ARG A 291 15.49 -9.86 28.75
N THR A 292 14.33 -10.03 29.37
CA THR A 292 14.17 -10.41 30.79
C THR A 292 14.53 -11.89 31.05
N SER A 293 14.65 -12.70 30.00
CA SER A 293 14.85 -14.16 30.07
C SER A 293 16.32 -14.62 30.14
N LEU A 294 17.30 -13.71 30.21
CA LEU A 294 18.73 -14.08 30.23
C LEU A 294 19.15 -14.94 31.45
N ASN A 295 18.27 -15.13 32.44
CA ASN A 295 18.53 -15.91 33.67
C ASN A 295 17.60 -17.10 33.93
N LEU A 296 16.74 -17.52 32.99
CA LEU A 296 15.72 -18.55 33.28
C LEU A 296 15.71 -19.71 32.26
N SER A 297 15.75 -20.92 32.81
CA SER A 297 15.75 -22.27 32.20
C SER A 297 14.79 -22.49 31.01
N SER A 298 15.05 -23.53 30.21
CA SER A 298 14.39 -23.97 28.95
C SER A 298 12.86 -23.81 28.81
N ARG A 299 12.08 -23.76 29.91
CA ARG A 299 10.65 -23.39 29.91
C ARG A 299 10.38 -21.95 29.43
N THR A 300 11.39 -21.08 29.42
CA THR A 300 11.29 -19.68 28.97
C THR A 300 11.22 -19.47 27.47
N LYS A 301 11.49 -20.48 26.64
CA LYS A 301 11.46 -20.31 25.17
C LYS A 301 10.06 -20.10 24.60
N ILE A 302 9.02 -20.58 25.30
CA ILE A 302 7.61 -20.44 24.90
C ILE A 302 7.11 -19.01 25.16
N ILE A 303 7.64 -18.35 26.18
CA ILE A 303 7.14 -17.04 26.65
C ILE A 303 7.33 -15.94 25.58
N PRO A 304 8.51 -15.75 24.95
CA PRO A 304 8.67 -14.78 23.87
C PRO A 304 7.79 -15.07 22.66
N PHE A 305 7.60 -16.35 22.31
CA PHE A 305 6.74 -16.71 21.18
C PHE A 305 5.28 -16.39 21.49
N ALA A 306 4.78 -16.77 22.67
CA ALA A 306 3.44 -16.47 23.12
C ALA A 306 3.20 -14.96 23.26
N ALA A 307 4.18 -14.21 23.75
CA ALA A 307 4.12 -12.74 23.82
C ALA A 307 4.09 -12.10 22.43
N GLY A 308 4.87 -12.61 21.47
CA GLY A 308 4.80 -12.19 20.07
C GLY A 308 3.44 -12.48 19.45
N MET A 309 2.92 -13.70 19.63
CA MET A 309 1.60 -14.08 19.14
C MET A 309 0.49 -13.23 19.77
N SER A 310 0.60 -12.95 21.07
CA SER A 310 -0.33 -12.04 21.76
C SER A 310 -0.28 -10.65 21.13
N GLY A 311 0.91 -10.08 20.93
CA GLY A 311 1.06 -8.77 20.27
C GLY A 311 0.44 -8.73 18.89
N LEU A 312 0.66 -9.76 18.06
CA LEU A 312 0.02 -9.91 16.76
C LEU A 312 -1.51 -9.95 16.89
N ILE A 313 -2.06 -10.82 17.74
CA ILE A 313 -3.51 -10.99 17.91
C ILE A 313 -4.15 -9.69 18.43
N PHE A 314 -3.54 -9.04 19.43
CA PHE A 314 -4.07 -7.80 19.99
C PHE A 314 -4.11 -6.67 18.97
N VAL A 315 -3.06 -6.51 18.16
CA VAL A 315 -2.98 -5.44 17.15
C VAL A 315 -3.84 -5.74 15.92
N CYS A 316 -3.73 -6.95 15.36
CA CYS A 316 -4.28 -7.26 14.05
C CYS A 316 -5.69 -7.88 14.09
N VAL A 317 -6.08 -8.49 15.21
CA VAL A 317 -7.37 -9.23 15.32
C VAL A 317 -8.28 -8.54 16.32
N ILE A 318 -7.86 -8.43 17.58
CA ILE A 318 -8.66 -7.82 18.66
C ILE A 318 -8.78 -6.31 18.46
N GLY A 319 -7.75 -5.64 17.90
CA GLY A 319 -7.83 -4.22 17.57
C GLY A 319 -9.03 -3.86 16.67
N ASN A 320 -9.57 -4.84 15.95
CA ASN A 320 -10.84 -4.78 15.23
C ASN A 320 -11.84 -5.83 15.76
N LEU A 321 -12.24 -5.71 17.04
CA LEU A 321 -13.19 -6.61 17.73
C LEU A 321 -14.45 -6.93 16.92
N ASP A 322 -14.86 -6.01 16.05
CA ASP A 322 -16.06 -6.14 15.24
C ASP A 322 -16.02 -7.33 14.27
N GLY A 323 -14.88 -7.57 13.62
CA GLY A 323 -14.71 -8.74 12.75
C GLY A 323 -14.80 -10.06 13.52
N PHE A 324 -14.30 -10.09 14.76
CA PHE A 324 -14.45 -11.26 15.62
C PHE A 324 -15.93 -11.54 15.96
N PHE A 325 -16.69 -10.50 16.33
CA PHE A 325 -18.13 -10.64 16.60
C PHE A 325 -18.93 -11.06 15.37
N GLN A 326 -18.61 -10.52 14.19
CA GLN A 326 -19.24 -10.93 12.93
C GLN A 326 -18.97 -12.40 12.59
N SER A 327 -17.71 -12.83 12.70
CA SER A 327 -17.32 -14.22 12.41
C SER A 327 -18.00 -15.21 13.38
N PHE A 328 -18.04 -14.86 14.66
CA PHE A 328 -18.74 -15.66 15.68
C PHE A 328 -20.25 -15.68 15.43
N GLY A 329 -20.86 -14.56 15.06
CA GLY A 329 -22.27 -14.46 14.69
C GLY A 329 -22.63 -15.37 13.52
N ILE A 330 -21.88 -15.27 12.40
CA ILE A 330 -22.09 -16.11 11.21
C ILE A 330 -21.94 -17.60 11.55
N LEU A 331 -20.95 -17.95 12.39
CA LEU A 331 -20.74 -19.33 12.82
C LEU A 331 -21.86 -19.83 13.75
N SER A 332 -22.28 -19.00 14.70
CA SER A 332 -23.38 -19.26 15.62
C SER A 332 -24.70 -19.45 14.86
N ASP A 333 -25.00 -18.59 13.90
CA ASP A 333 -26.22 -18.67 13.08
C ASP A 333 -26.23 -19.93 12.20
N ARG A 334 -25.08 -20.35 11.67
CA ARG A 334 -24.97 -21.63 10.98
C ARG A 334 -25.21 -22.83 11.88
N ILE A 335 -24.64 -22.83 13.08
CA ILE A 335 -24.65 -23.99 13.98
C ILE A 335 -26.00 -24.11 14.71
N PHE A 336 -26.53 -23.00 15.23
CA PHE A 336 -27.70 -23.01 16.10
C PHE A 336 -29.00 -22.67 15.37
N ASN A 337 -28.93 -21.85 14.32
CA ASN A 337 -30.11 -21.36 13.61
C ASN A 337 -30.28 -21.98 12.22
N GLY A 338 -29.32 -22.80 11.76
CA GLY A 338 -29.35 -23.46 10.45
C GLY A 338 -29.30 -22.48 9.26
N ILE A 339 -28.93 -21.22 9.50
CA ILE A 339 -28.89 -20.18 8.46
C ILE A 339 -27.63 -20.36 7.63
N SER A 340 -27.78 -20.80 6.38
CA SER A 340 -26.68 -20.86 5.41
C SER A 340 -26.54 -19.51 4.70
N GLY A 341 -25.83 -18.57 5.33
CA GLY A 341 -25.58 -17.25 4.75
C GLY A 341 -25.16 -16.23 5.81
N GLY A 342 -24.33 -15.26 5.42
CA GLY A 342 -23.86 -14.18 6.29
C GLY A 342 -22.74 -13.41 5.59
N GLU A 343 -22.91 -12.10 5.43
CA GLU A 343 -21.88 -11.24 4.86
C GLU A 343 -20.89 -10.83 5.96
N PHE A 344 -19.62 -11.14 5.74
CA PHE A 344 -18.54 -10.61 6.57
C PHE A 344 -18.12 -9.24 6.04
N ASP A 345 -18.36 -8.20 6.82
CA ASP A 345 -17.98 -6.82 6.51
C ASP A 345 -16.89 -6.34 7.46
N TYR A 346 -15.63 -6.59 7.08
CA TYR A 346 -14.46 -6.17 7.86
C TYR A 346 -14.45 -4.68 8.23
N TRP A 347 -15.10 -3.83 7.42
CA TRP A 347 -15.09 -2.38 7.53
C TRP A 347 -16.30 -1.83 8.27
N ARG A 348 -17.18 -2.67 8.81
CA ARG A 348 -18.36 -2.23 9.55
C ARG A 348 -17.99 -1.33 10.75
N SER A 349 -16.90 -1.64 11.46
CA SER A 349 -16.41 -0.85 12.60
C SER A 349 -15.84 0.53 12.24
N SER A 350 -15.43 0.75 10.98
CA SER A 350 -14.97 2.07 10.53
C SER A 350 -16.11 2.98 10.09
N ARG A 351 -17.37 2.51 10.10
CA ARG A 351 -18.52 3.31 9.69
C ARG A 351 -19.09 4.08 10.86
N MET A 352 -19.31 5.38 10.65
CA MET A 352 -20.00 6.24 11.61
C MET A 352 -21.52 6.07 11.54
N MET A 353 -22.06 5.51 10.46
CA MET A 353 -23.49 5.33 10.24
C MET A 353 -23.81 3.89 9.80
N PRO A 354 -24.97 3.33 10.20
CA PRO A 354 -25.42 2.03 9.72
C PRO A 354 -25.62 2.05 8.19
N PRO A 355 -25.39 0.93 7.49
CA PRO A 355 -25.74 0.82 6.09
C PRO A 355 -27.26 1.00 5.90
N ASP A 356 -27.63 1.83 4.92
CA ASP A 356 -29.01 1.91 4.41
C ASP A 356 -29.49 0.57 3.84
#